data_AF-A0A4Q6GKF0-F1
#
_entry.id   AF-A0A4Q6GKF0-F1
#
_cell.length_a   1.000
_cell.length_b   1.000
_cell.length_c   1.000
_cell.angle_alpha   90.00
_cell.angle_beta   90.00
_cell.angle_gamma   90.00
#
_symmetry.space_group_name_H-M   'P 1'
#
loop_
_entity.id
_entity.type
_entity.pdbx_description
1 polymer ?
#
loop_
_entity_poly.entity_id
_entity_poly.type
_entity_poly.pdbx_seq_one_letter_code
_entity_poly.pdbx_strand_id
1 'polypeptide(L)'
;MSNMFKHLTIKTRLIFVIVFLAVELVAGAVIGLYNLGVANADLKSLHDDRVVPIGQLSRVLQLITTNQLLVGKAADATTKEQREVFLSQLEANVAEATATWKAYEQTRLTPEETTLVAKFVEARKAFLTHGLMPAVAAASGHASG
;
A
#
# COMPACT_ATOMS: atom_id res chain seq x y z
N MET A 1 35.83 -48.71 -13.24
CA MET A 1 34.52 -48.88 -12.58
C MET A 1 33.42 -49.24 -13.61
N SER A 2 33.65 -50.20 -14.53
CA SER A 2 32.87 -50.31 -15.79
C SER A 2 32.08 -51.62 -16.00
N ASN A 3 32.00 -52.54 -15.02
CA ASN A 3 31.39 -53.86 -15.27
C ASN A 3 30.28 -54.30 -14.28
N MET A 4 29.74 -53.40 -13.43
CA MET A 4 28.75 -53.80 -12.42
C MET A 4 27.33 -54.09 -12.95
N PHE A 5 27.02 -53.71 -14.20
CA PHE A 5 25.67 -53.78 -14.76
C PHE A 5 25.43 -54.90 -15.78
N LYS A 6 26.43 -55.75 -16.06
CA LYS A 6 26.34 -56.77 -17.12
C LYS A 6 25.51 -58.02 -16.76
N HIS A 7 25.08 -58.17 -15.50
CA HIS A 7 24.31 -59.33 -15.01
C HIS A 7 22.88 -58.98 -14.54
N LEU A 8 22.40 -57.76 -14.77
CA LEU A 8 21.04 -57.38 -14.39
C LEU A 8 20.02 -57.96 -15.37
N THR A 9 19.04 -58.69 -14.84
CA THR A 9 17.90 -59.16 -15.63
C THR A 9 17.11 -57.97 -16.19
N ILE A 10 16.49 -58.13 -17.35
CA ILE A 10 15.70 -57.07 -18.02
C ILE A 10 14.65 -56.47 -17.07
N LYS A 11 14.06 -57.31 -16.21
CA LYS A 11 13.10 -56.91 -15.16
C LYS A 11 13.69 -55.89 -14.19
N THR A 12 14.93 -56.09 -13.74
CA THR A 12 15.60 -55.19 -12.79
C THR A 12 15.90 -53.83 -13.43
N ARG A 13 16.32 -53.83 -14.70
CA ARG A 13 16.55 -52.60 -15.46
C ARG A 13 15.27 -51.80 -15.66
N LEU A 14 14.15 -52.48 -15.94
CA LEU A 14 12.85 -51.83 -16.11
C LEU A 14 12.35 -51.19 -14.81
N ILE A 15 12.44 -51.93 -13.69
CA ILE A 15 12.05 -51.40 -12.36
C ILE A 15 12.88 -50.18 -11.99
N PHE A 16 14.20 -50.23 -12.23
CA PHE A 16 15.07 -49.10 -11.94
C PHE A 16 14.65 -47.83 -12.69
N VAL A 17 14.37 -47.95 -13.99
CA VAL A 17 13.91 -46.80 -14.80
C VAL A 17 12.57 -46.26 -14.29
N ILE A 18 11.61 -47.13 -13.97
CA ILE A 18 10.30 -46.70 -13.46
C ILE A 18 10.44 -45.97 -12.12
N VAL A 19 11.21 -46.53 -11.19
CA VAL A 19 11.43 -45.90 -9.88
C VAL A 19 12.18 -44.58 -10.03
N PHE A 20 13.20 -44.54 -10.90
CA PHE A 20 13.96 -43.32 -11.17
C PHE A 20 13.06 -42.20 -11.71
N LEU A 21 12.24 -42.50 -12.72
CA LEU A 21 11.28 -41.54 -13.27
C LEU A 21 10.24 -41.10 -12.22
N ALA A 22 9.76 -42.02 -11.38
CA ALA A 22 8.84 -41.68 -10.30
C ALA A 22 9.49 -40.72 -9.28
N VAL A 23 10.77 -40.94 -8.94
CA VAL A 23 11.53 -40.04 -8.06
C VAL A 23 11.72 -38.66 -8.70
N GLU A 24 12.03 -38.58 -9.99
CA GLU A 24 12.13 -37.29 -10.69
C GLU A 24 10.82 -36.49 -10.66
N LEU A 25 9.70 -37.17 -10.87
CA LEU A 25 8.37 -36.55 -10.78
C LEU A 25 8.07 -36.03 -9.37
N VAL A 26 8.34 -36.84 -8.34
CA VAL A 26 8.14 -36.45 -6.94
C VAL A 26 9.05 -35.28 -6.56
N ALA A 27 10.34 -35.35 -6.93
CA ALA A 27 11.29 -34.28 -6.67
C ALA A 27 10.85 -32.97 -7.34
N GLY A 28 10.44 -33.03 -8.61
CA GLY A 28 9.90 -31.89 -9.34
C GLY A 28 8.66 -31.30 -8.68
N ALA A 29 7.72 -32.15 -8.26
CA ALA A 29 6.51 -31.71 -7.55
C ALA A 29 6.84 -31.02 -6.22
N VAL A 30 7.76 -31.58 -5.42
CA VAL A 30 8.19 -30.98 -4.14
C VAL A 30 8.83 -29.62 -4.35
N ILE A 31 9.75 -29.50 -5.32
CA ILE A 31 10.40 -28.22 -5.66
C ILE A 31 9.36 -27.21 -6.14
N GLY A 32 8.42 -27.63 -7.00
CA GLY A 32 7.35 -26.79 -7.51
C GLY A 32 6.47 -26.24 -6.40
N LEU A 33 6.01 -27.09 -5.48
CA LEU A 33 5.19 -26.68 -4.34
C LEU A 33 5.95 -25.76 -3.38
N TYR A 34 7.23 -26.04 -3.13
CA TYR A 34 8.07 -25.18 -2.30
C TYR A 34 8.21 -23.77 -2.90
N ASN A 35 8.57 -23.68 -4.19
CA ASN A 35 8.73 -22.42 -4.89
C ASN A 35 7.41 -21.63 -4.98
N LEU A 36 6.28 -22.31 -5.16
CA LEU A 36 4.96 -21.67 -5.11
C LEU A 36 4.67 -21.08 -3.72
N GLY A 37 5.04 -21.78 -2.65
CA GLY A 37 4.92 -21.28 -1.29
C GLY A 37 5.73 -20.00 -1.06
N VAL A 38 6.98 -19.98 -1.51
CA VAL A 38 7.86 -18.80 -1.44
C VAL A 38 7.29 -17.64 -2.25
N ALA A 39 6.92 -17.88 -3.51
CA ALA A 39 6.35 -16.85 -4.38
C ALA A 39 5.04 -16.26 -3.80
N ASN A 40 4.20 -17.10 -3.20
CA ASN A 40 2.97 -16.63 -2.55
C ASN A 40 3.26 -15.74 -1.33
N ALA A 41 4.28 -16.08 -0.52
CA ALA A 41 4.70 -15.25 0.61
C ALA A 41 5.26 -13.90 0.15
N ASP A 42 6.07 -13.90 -0.91
CA ASP A 42 6.64 -12.67 -1.48
C ASP A 42 5.57 -11.77 -2.08
N LEU A 43 4.61 -12.34 -2.83
CA LEU A 43 3.46 -11.59 -3.36
C LEU A 43 2.62 -10.98 -2.24
N LYS A 44 2.41 -11.72 -1.15
CA LYS A 44 1.69 -11.21 0.02
C LYS A 44 2.45 -10.03 0.66
N SER A 45 3.76 -10.15 0.86
CA SER A 45 4.57 -9.04 1.38
C SER A 45 4.55 -7.84 0.44
N LEU A 46 4.70 -8.02 -0.86
CA LEU A 46 4.59 -6.92 -1.84
C LEU A 46 3.22 -6.22 -1.78
N HIS A 47 2.14 -6.99 -1.67
CA HIS A 47 0.80 -6.43 -1.54
C HIS A 47 0.67 -5.59 -0.25
N ASP A 48 0.99 -6.19 0.89
CA ASP A 48 0.76 -5.59 2.20
C ASP A 48 1.75 -4.45 2.50
N ASP A 49 3.00 -4.58 2.08
CA ASP A 49 4.08 -3.63 2.39
C ASP A 49 4.29 -2.57 1.29
N ARG A 50 3.69 -2.71 0.09
CA ARG A 50 3.87 -1.74 -1.01
C ARG A 50 2.57 -1.29 -1.65
N VAL A 51 1.72 -2.22 -2.10
CA VAL A 51 0.49 -1.85 -2.83
C VAL A 51 -0.51 -1.13 -1.93
N VAL A 52 -0.76 -1.67 -0.73
CA VAL A 52 -1.66 -1.03 0.25
C VAL A 52 -1.14 0.35 0.66
N PRO A 53 0.14 0.52 1.07
CA PRO A 53 0.73 1.83 1.34
C PRO A 53 0.59 2.86 0.22
N ILE A 54 0.82 2.47 -1.04
CA ILE A 54 0.66 3.37 -2.20
C ILE A 54 -0.78 3.87 -2.30
N GLY A 55 -1.76 3.00 -2.07
CA GLY A 55 -3.18 3.38 -2.02
C GLY A 55 -3.48 4.39 -0.91
N GLN A 56 -2.94 4.16 0.28
CA GLN A 56 -3.08 5.07 1.43
C GLN A 56 -2.48 6.45 1.13
N LEU A 57 -1.25 6.50 0.59
CA LEU A 57 -0.59 7.75 0.21
C LEU A 57 -1.39 8.51 -0.86
N SER A 58 -1.86 7.80 -1.88
CA SER A 58 -2.68 8.38 -2.96
C SER A 58 -3.98 8.98 -2.41
N ARG A 59 -4.61 8.30 -1.46
CA ARG A 59 -5.83 8.78 -0.80
C ARG A 59 -5.56 10.04 0.02
N VAL A 60 -4.47 10.10 0.79
CA VAL A 60 -4.07 11.29 1.54
C VAL A 60 -3.85 12.47 0.60
N LEU A 61 -3.15 12.27 -0.52
CA LEU A 61 -2.92 13.32 -1.53
C LEU A 61 -4.23 13.83 -2.14
N GLN A 62 -5.14 12.92 -2.49
CA GLN A 62 -6.45 13.27 -3.02
C GLN A 62 -7.27 14.12 -2.04
N LEU A 63 -7.29 13.73 -0.77
CA LEU A 63 -8.00 14.45 0.30
C LEU A 63 -7.42 15.84 0.52
N ILE A 64 -6.08 15.98 0.55
CA ILE A 64 -5.41 17.29 0.68
C ILE A 64 -5.78 18.20 -0.50
N THR A 65 -5.73 17.68 -1.72
CA THR A 65 -6.09 18.44 -2.93
C THR A 65 -7.56 18.87 -2.90
N THR A 66 -8.44 17.95 -2.47
CA THR A 66 -9.87 18.22 -2.35
C THR A 66 -10.14 19.29 -1.28
N ASN A 67 -9.40 19.29 -0.17
CA ASN A 67 -9.53 20.31 0.86
C ASN A 67 -9.20 21.71 0.33
N GLN A 68 -8.16 21.85 -0.48
CA GLN A 68 -7.83 23.12 -1.12
C GLN A 68 -8.98 23.62 -2.01
N LEU A 69 -9.60 22.73 -2.79
CA LEU A 69 -10.77 23.06 -3.60
C LEU A 69 -11.99 23.44 -2.73
N LEU A 70 -12.23 22.72 -1.64
CA LEU A 70 -13.35 22.98 -0.73
C LEU A 70 -13.21 24.33 -0.03
N VAL A 71 -12.00 24.75 0.35
CA VAL A 71 -11.77 26.11 0.88
C VAL A 71 -12.13 27.16 -0.16
N GLY A 72 -11.71 27.00 -1.41
CA GLY A 72 -12.06 27.93 -2.49
C GLY A 72 -13.58 28.01 -2.69
N LYS A 73 -14.25 26.85 -2.76
CA LYS A 73 -15.72 26.78 -2.85
C LYS A 73 -16.42 27.40 -1.64
N ALA A 74 -15.87 27.22 -0.44
CA ALA A 74 -16.38 27.84 0.76
C ALA A 74 -16.19 29.36 0.75
N ALA A 75 -15.12 29.90 0.14
CA ALA A 75 -14.94 31.33 -0.03
C ALA A 75 -15.97 31.91 -1.02
N ASP A 76 -16.18 31.23 -2.15
CA ASP A 76 -17.09 31.64 -3.23
C ASP A 76 -18.59 31.35 -2.96
N ALA A 77 -18.91 30.67 -1.86
CA ALA A 77 -20.28 30.31 -1.53
C ALA A 77 -21.18 31.55 -1.34
N THR A 78 -22.38 31.51 -1.91
CA THR A 78 -23.34 32.63 -1.86
C THR A 78 -24.29 32.56 -0.67
N THR A 79 -24.51 31.36 -0.10
CA THR A 79 -25.32 31.18 1.11
C THR A 79 -24.50 30.60 2.25
N LYS A 80 -24.96 30.82 3.48
CA LYS A 80 -24.32 30.31 4.69
C LYS A 80 -24.37 28.78 4.73
N GLU A 81 -25.49 28.19 4.32
CA GLU A 81 -25.71 26.74 4.32
C GLU A 81 -24.76 26.03 3.35
N GLN A 82 -24.56 26.57 2.14
CA GLN A 82 -23.60 26.01 1.18
C GLN A 82 -22.17 26.07 1.72
N ARG A 83 -21.82 27.18 2.38
CA ARG A 83 -20.52 27.36 3.00
C ARG A 83 -20.27 26.33 4.10
N GLU A 84 -21.23 26.14 4.99
CA GLU A 84 -21.17 25.15 6.08
C GLU A 84 -21.05 23.71 5.53
N VAL A 85 -21.71 23.39 4.42
CA VAL A 85 -21.56 22.09 3.76
C VAL A 85 -20.12 21.88 3.26
N PHE A 86 -19.50 22.87 2.61
CA PHE A 86 -18.12 22.74 2.15
C PHE A 86 -17.11 22.66 3.29
N LEU A 87 -17.31 23.44 4.36
CA LEU A 87 -16.45 23.42 5.53
C LEU A 87 -16.54 22.10 6.30
N SER A 88 -17.75 21.55 6.49
CA SER A 88 -17.92 20.24 7.13
C SER A 88 -17.33 19.09 6.32
N GLN A 89 -17.44 19.12 4.98
CA GLN A 89 -16.75 18.16 4.10
C GLN A 89 -15.23 18.25 4.23
N LEU A 90 -14.69 19.47 4.34
CA LEU A 90 -13.27 19.69 4.56
C LEU A 90 -12.82 19.10 5.89
N GLU A 91 -13.55 19.34 6.97
CA GLU A 91 -13.24 18.79 8.30
C GLU A 91 -13.22 17.25 8.28
N ALA A 92 -14.22 16.64 7.64
CA ALA A 92 -14.29 15.19 7.47
C ALA A 92 -13.07 14.66 6.68
N ASN A 93 -12.69 15.32 5.60
CA ASN A 93 -11.53 14.95 4.80
C ASN A 93 -10.20 15.12 5.57
N VAL A 94 -10.05 16.17 6.39
CA VAL A 94 -8.87 16.34 7.25
C VAL A 94 -8.77 15.20 8.26
N ALA A 95 -9.88 14.79 8.86
CA ALA A 95 -9.93 13.67 9.79
C ALA A 95 -9.57 12.35 9.08
N GLU A 96 -10.17 12.08 7.91
CA GLU A 96 -9.86 10.89 7.11
C GLU A 96 -8.38 10.86 6.69
N ALA A 97 -7.85 11.96 6.16
CA ALA A 97 -6.44 12.03 5.76
C ALA A 97 -5.49 11.78 6.94
N THR A 98 -5.85 12.24 8.14
CA THR A 98 -5.07 11.98 9.35
C THR A 98 -5.10 10.51 9.74
N ALA A 99 -6.29 9.88 9.69
CA ALA A 99 -6.44 8.46 10.00
C ALA A 99 -5.71 7.56 8.97
N THR A 100 -5.85 7.84 7.67
CA THR A 100 -5.18 7.12 6.60
C THR A 100 -3.66 7.28 6.67
N TRP A 101 -3.17 8.48 6.96
CA TRP A 101 -1.74 8.72 7.16
C TRP A 101 -1.19 7.91 8.34
N LYS A 102 -1.89 7.91 9.49
CA LYS A 102 -1.49 7.11 10.65
C LYS A 102 -1.45 5.61 10.35
N ALA A 103 -2.37 5.11 9.53
CA ALA A 103 -2.37 3.72 9.09
C ALA A 103 -1.14 3.41 8.21
N TYR A 104 -0.74 4.33 7.33
CA TYR A 104 0.48 4.20 6.53
C TYR A 104 1.75 4.18 7.40
N GLU A 105 1.84 5.04 8.41
CA GLU A 105 3.00 5.07 9.34
C GLU A 105 3.16 3.78 10.15
N GLN A 106 2.10 2.99 10.29
CA GLN A 106 2.12 1.69 10.99
C GLN A 106 2.59 0.53 10.09
N THR A 107 2.80 0.78 8.80
CA THR A 107 3.32 -0.23 7.86
C THR A 107 4.83 -0.38 7.98
N ARG A 108 5.41 -1.35 7.26
CA ARG A 108 6.84 -1.57 7.27
C ARG A 108 7.57 -0.52 6.42
N LEU A 109 8.05 0.52 7.09
CA LEU A 109 8.86 1.57 6.49
C LEU A 109 10.33 1.15 6.35
N THR A 110 10.95 1.52 5.22
CA THR A 110 12.41 1.51 5.07
C THR A 110 13.04 2.71 5.79
N PRO A 111 14.37 2.72 6.00
CA PRO A 111 15.07 3.89 6.55
C PRO A 111 14.88 5.17 5.71
N GLU A 112 14.85 5.02 4.38
CA GLU A 112 14.60 6.13 3.46
C GLU A 112 13.17 6.64 3.59
N GLU A 113 12.19 5.74 3.64
CA GLU A 113 10.77 6.08 3.84
C GLU A 113 10.54 6.77 5.18
N THR A 114 11.20 6.32 6.25
CA THR A 114 11.14 6.95 7.58
C THR A 114 11.59 8.41 7.51
N THR A 115 12.65 8.69 6.75
CA THR A 115 13.15 10.06 6.54
C THR A 115 12.14 10.91 5.76
N LEU A 116 11.49 10.34 4.75
CA LEU A 116 10.46 11.03 3.96
C LEU A 116 9.18 11.29 4.78
N VAL A 117 8.77 10.33 5.62
CA VAL A 117 7.66 10.47 6.58
C VAL A 117 7.90 11.65 7.50
N ALA A 118 9.09 11.75 8.11
CA ALA A 118 9.43 12.86 9.00
C ALA A 118 9.33 14.23 8.28
N LYS A 119 9.84 14.31 7.03
CA LYS A 119 9.71 15.52 6.21
C LYS A 119 8.26 15.86 5.89
N PHE A 120 7.44 14.86 5.54
CA PHE A 120 6.03 15.07 5.25
C PHE A 120 5.26 15.54 6.48
N VAL A 121 5.51 14.96 7.66
CA VAL A 121 4.83 15.37 8.91
C VAL A 121 5.09 16.85 9.20
N GLU A 122 6.34 17.30 9.08
CA GLU A 122 6.68 18.72 9.25
C GLU A 122 6.02 19.60 8.18
N ALA A 123 6.09 19.21 6.91
CA ALA A 123 5.45 19.95 5.81
C ALA A 123 3.93 20.04 5.96
N ARG A 124 3.28 18.94 6.37
CA ARG A 124 1.83 18.88 6.60
C ARG A 124 1.42 19.75 7.79
N LYS A 125 2.21 19.74 8.87
CA LYS A 125 1.97 20.62 10.03
C LYS A 125 2.04 22.09 9.61
N ALA A 126 3.05 22.48 8.86
CA ALA A 126 3.16 23.84 8.32
C ALA A 126 1.98 24.19 7.39
N PHE A 127 1.59 23.27 6.49
CA PHE A 127 0.45 23.46 5.61
C PHE A 127 -0.86 23.69 6.37
N LEU A 128 -1.14 22.89 7.42
CA LEU A 128 -2.36 23.05 8.20
C LEU A 128 -2.38 24.35 8.99
N THR A 129 -1.28 24.64 9.69
CA THR A 129 -1.19 25.78 10.63
C THR A 129 -1.09 27.13 9.92
N HIS A 130 -0.31 27.21 8.85
CA HIS A 130 -0.03 28.47 8.15
C HIS A 130 -0.83 28.64 6.84
N GLY A 131 -1.41 27.57 6.30
CA GLY A 131 -2.17 27.61 5.04
C GLY A 131 -3.66 27.34 5.24
N LEU A 132 -4.00 26.08 5.54
CA LEU A 132 -5.38 25.61 5.49
C LEU A 132 -6.27 26.24 6.56
N MET A 133 -5.85 26.24 7.83
CA MET A 133 -6.68 26.77 8.93
C MET A 133 -6.94 28.28 8.81
N PRO A 134 -5.93 29.13 8.51
CA PRO A 134 -6.19 30.54 8.25
C PRO A 134 -7.16 30.77 7.08
N ALA A 135 -7.04 29.99 6.00
CA ALA A 135 -7.92 30.12 4.85
C ALA A 135 -9.36 29.68 5.18
N VAL A 136 -9.54 28.62 5.98
CA VAL A 136 -10.85 28.22 6.52
C VAL A 136 -11.45 29.33 7.38
N ALA A 137 -10.66 29.93 8.29
CA ALA A 137 -11.12 31.04 9.13
C ALA A 137 -11.58 32.24 8.28
N ALA A 138 -10.79 32.62 7.26
CA ALA A 138 -11.16 33.69 6.34
C ALA A 138 -12.44 33.37 5.54
N ALA A 139 -12.58 32.13 5.06
CA ALA A 139 -13.78 31.69 4.36
C ALA A 139 -15.02 31.72 5.28
N SER A 140 -14.89 31.31 6.54
CA SER A 140 -15.99 31.39 7.52
C SER A 140 -16.36 32.82 7.93
N GLY A 141 -15.40 33.75 7.94
CA GLY A 141 -15.62 35.15 8.35
C GLY A 141 -16.33 36.02 7.31
N HIS A 142 -16.21 35.71 6.02
CA HIS A 142 -16.83 36.48 4.92
C HIS A 142 -18.37 36.48 4.91
N ALA A 143 -19.04 35.69 5.77
CA ALA A 143 -20.50 35.70 5.89
C ALA A 143 -21.06 36.87 6.75
N SER A 144 -20.22 37.85 7.13
CA SER A 144 -20.60 38.97 8.00
C SER A 144 -20.53 40.36 7.33
N GLY A 145 -20.35 40.41 6.00
CA GLY A 145 -20.38 41.64 5.20
C GLY A 145 -21.56 41.68 4.24
#